data_AF-A0A2W5E5P2-F1
#
_entry.id   AF-A0A2W5E5P2-F1
#
_cell.length_a   1.000
_cell.length_b   1.000
_cell.length_c   1.000
_cell.angle_alpha   90.00
_cell.angle_beta   90.00
_cell.angle_gamma   90.00
#
_symmetry.space_group_name_H-M   'P 1'
#
loop_
_entity.id
_entity.type
_entity.pdbx_description
1 polymer ?
#
loop_
_entity_poly.entity_id
_entity_poly.type
_entity_poly.pdbx_seq_one_letter_code
_entity_poly.pdbx_strand_id
1 'polypeptide(L)'
;MNFRQGDIITRNTGDKQTVWVSQRLVIDVCGISEKHLRTVCRNRYKESVQKCYHHHNILPDTGKSWRWAKMDAGFYYDLARISNKAPQNYRGYFGDSSALVKSYEDFINNTQISDFEDMFKRHLNRVFRTYLEFYNDANEVQRPALAKACAVIDFILEHKDNYPGTKSKIYKDLEPVLKKLDLQYIPHNHLRLKEKIDELFATESLSIPDIIKLPRTGNTNSMVFDDPELVSWAIQLRNMTKNYSNDYIIRKITDMCELVGKRTPSRRWYGQNIFEQNGTKFLTAKRYGSSRKSHIHKSYIPFQNALYAGDCWEMDATRVNIVSHEVEVVNEETGKKTKADKFLMVVAIRDVHSGDILGYSFSHSENHLVYADAMKMAVQKTGYLPYEIVTDRFPGHNTPQMEDLFARMEALGVHIEFAHDANRKAGVERFFRTL
;
A
#
# COMPACT_ATOMS: atom_id res chain seq x y z
N MET A 1 36.63 -25.38 -19.73
CA MET A 1 37.38 -26.14 -18.71
C MET A 1 36.61 -26.06 -17.41
N ASN A 2 36.57 -27.14 -16.62
CA ASN A 2 35.88 -27.14 -15.34
C ASN A 2 36.85 -26.70 -14.23
N PHE A 3 36.96 -25.40 -13.97
CA PHE A 3 37.90 -24.87 -12.98
C PHE A 3 37.45 -25.18 -11.54
N ARG A 4 38.44 -25.33 -10.65
CA ARG A 4 38.29 -25.44 -9.20
C ARG A 4 39.32 -24.56 -8.51
N GLN A 5 39.01 -24.13 -7.29
CA GLN A 5 39.95 -23.34 -6.49
C GLN A 5 41.29 -24.08 -6.34
N GLY A 6 42.38 -23.40 -6.66
CA GLY A 6 43.74 -23.93 -6.61
C GLY A 6 44.22 -24.62 -7.90
N ASP A 7 43.45 -24.63 -8.99
CA ASP A 7 43.87 -25.30 -10.22
C ASP A 7 45.05 -24.65 -10.94
N ILE A 8 45.18 -23.33 -10.88
CA ILE A 8 46.25 -22.58 -11.54
C ILE A 8 47.00 -21.76 -10.51
N ILE A 9 48.33 -21.82 -10.57
CA ILE A 9 49.25 -21.06 -9.72
C ILE A 9 50.23 -20.33 -10.63
N THR A 10 50.35 -19.02 -10.46
CA THR A 10 51.36 -18.19 -11.13
C THR A 10 52.51 -17.93 -10.16
N ARG A 11 53.76 -18.13 -10.61
CA ARG A 11 54.96 -17.81 -9.81
C ARG A 11 55.93 -16.98 -10.65
N ASN A 12 56.38 -15.87 -10.09
CA ASN A 12 57.39 -15.01 -10.69
C ASN A 12 58.78 -15.43 -10.17
N THR A 13 59.68 -15.81 -11.07
CA THR A 13 61.09 -16.08 -10.73
C THR A 13 61.96 -15.13 -11.54
N GLY A 14 62.36 -14.01 -10.93
CA GLY A 14 62.97 -12.89 -11.66
C GLY A 14 62.01 -12.32 -12.71
N ASP A 15 62.49 -12.10 -13.93
CA ASP A 15 61.70 -11.55 -15.05
C ASP A 15 60.76 -12.56 -15.74
N LYS A 16 60.72 -13.82 -15.29
CA LYS A 16 59.90 -14.87 -15.92
C LYS A 16 58.74 -15.28 -15.02
N GLN A 17 57.52 -15.05 -15.51
CA GLN A 17 56.30 -15.62 -14.95
C GLN A 17 56.12 -17.06 -15.43
N THR A 18 55.98 -17.99 -14.50
CA THR A 18 55.69 -19.40 -14.78
C THR A 18 54.26 -19.74 -14.37
N VAL A 19 53.52 -20.39 -15.26
CA VAL A 19 52.13 -20.81 -15.03
C VAL A 19 52.10 -22.30 -14.76
N TRP A 20 51.60 -22.66 -13.58
CA TRP A 20 51.53 -24.02 -13.08
C TRP A 20 50.08 -24.47 -13.05
N VAL A 21 49.80 -25.63 -13.64
CA VAL A 21 48.46 -26.21 -13.79
C VAL A 21 48.35 -27.47 -12.95
N SER A 22 47.27 -27.62 -12.19
CA SER A 22 47.05 -28.76 -11.32
C SER A 22 46.98 -30.08 -12.10
N GLN A 23 47.44 -31.17 -11.49
CA GLN A 23 47.31 -32.51 -12.06
C GLN A 23 45.87 -32.83 -12.47
N ARG A 24 44.89 -32.43 -11.64
CA ARG A 24 43.47 -32.67 -11.89
C ARG A 24 43.03 -32.01 -13.19
N LEU A 25 43.38 -30.73 -13.38
CA LEU A 25 43.03 -29.99 -14.58
C LEU A 25 43.76 -30.54 -15.82
N VAL A 26 45.00 -31.02 -15.65
CA VAL A 26 45.74 -31.71 -16.72
C VAL A 26 45.06 -33.02 -17.15
N ILE A 27 44.59 -33.82 -16.19
CA ILE A 27 43.87 -35.07 -16.48
C ILE A 27 42.54 -34.78 -17.20
N ASP A 28 41.78 -33.79 -16.72
CA ASP A 28 40.47 -33.40 -17.25
C ASP A 28 40.57 -32.88 -18.70
N VAL A 29 41.55 -32.01 -18.97
CA VAL A 29 41.71 -31.37 -20.28
C VAL A 29 42.40 -32.29 -21.30
N CYS A 30 43.42 -33.05 -20.88
CA CYS A 30 44.22 -33.86 -21.79
C CYS A 30 43.77 -35.32 -21.90
N GLY A 31 42.83 -35.79 -21.06
CA GLY A 31 42.39 -37.18 -21.02
C GLY A 31 43.48 -38.19 -20.63
N ILE A 32 44.51 -37.75 -19.88
CA ILE A 32 45.65 -38.59 -19.50
C ILE A 32 45.35 -39.29 -18.17
N SER A 33 45.67 -40.59 -18.07
CA SER A 33 45.55 -41.29 -16.78
C SER A 33 46.54 -40.77 -15.73
N GLU A 34 46.11 -40.69 -14.47
CA GLU A 34 47.00 -40.37 -13.35
C GLU A 34 48.22 -41.30 -13.29
N LYS A 35 48.02 -42.59 -13.60
CA LYS A 35 49.11 -43.58 -13.66
C LYS A 35 50.19 -43.13 -14.63
N HIS A 36 49.84 -42.67 -15.82
CA HIS A 36 50.80 -42.21 -16.83
C HIS A 36 51.61 -40.99 -16.34
N LEU A 37 50.92 -40.00 -15.75
CA LEU A 37 51.58 -38.83 -15.17
C LEU A 37 52.57 -39.23 -14.06
N ARG A 38 52.17 -40.14 -13.18
CA ARG A 38 52.98 -40.60 -12.04
C ARG A 38 54.19 -41.45 -12.45
N THR A 39 53.99 -42.44 -13.32
CA THR A 39 55.03 -43.45 -13.62
C THR A 39 55.89 -43.10 -14.83
N VAL A 40 55.38 -42.31 -15.78
CA VAL A 40 56.11 -41.97 -17.02
C VAL A 40 56.60 -40.53 -16.96
N CYS A 41 55.69 -39.56 -16.88
CA CYS A 41 56.07 -38.14 -16.97
C CYS A 41 56.97 -37.70 -15.81
N ARG A 42 56.61 -38.06 -14.57
CA ARG A 42 57.41 -37.66 -13.40
C ARG A 42 58.79 -38.32 -13.35
N ASN A 43 58.87 -39.61 -13.65
CA ASN A 43 60.13 -40.36 -13.64
C ASN A 43 61.09 -39.83 -14.71
N ARG A 44 60.62 -39.64 -15.96
CA ARG A 44 61.44 -39.06 -17.05
C ARG A 44 61.96 -37.67 -16.71
N TYR A 45 61.14 -36.84 -16.04
CA TYR A 45 61.61 -35.52 -15.60
C TYR A 45 62.62 -35.62 -14.47
N LYS A 46 62.36 -36.47 -13.47
CA LYS A 46 63.29 -36.67 -12.35
C LYS A 46 64.64 -37.22 -12.81
N GLU A 47 64.68 -38.11 -13.79
CA GLU A 47 65.91 -38.62 -14.43
C GLU A 47 66.70 -37.54 -15.16
N SER A 48 66.01 -36.54 -15.73
CA SER A 48 66.66 -35.42 -16.42
C SER A 48 67.34 -34.41 -15.48
N VAL A 49 67.02 -34.45 -14.19
CA VAL A 49 67.49 -33.52 -13.15
C VAL A 49 68.65 -34.16 -12.37
N GLN A 50 69.69 -33.39 -12.06
CA GLN A 50 70.80 -33.87 -11.23
C GLN A 50 70.33 -34.32 -9.85
N LYS A 51 70.91 -35.42 -9.33
CA LYS A 51 70.51 -36.06 -8.06
C LYS A 51 70.50 -35.09 -6.87
N CYS A 52 71.40 -34.10 -6.85
CA CYS A 52 71.48 -33.09 -5.79
C CYS A 52 70.21 -32.23 -5.65
N TYR A 53 69.36 -32.13 -6.67
CA TYR A 53 68.12 -31.35 -6.61
C TYR A 53 66.88 -32.18 -6.23
N HIS A 54 66.99 -33.52 -6.14
CA HIS A 54 65.82 -34.41 -5.98
C HIS A 54 65.07 -34.24 -4.65
N HIS A 55 65.68 -33.57 -3.67
CA HIS A 55 65.10 -33.24 -2.37
C HIS A 55 64.16 -32.02 -2.41
N HIS A 56 64.22 -31.21 -3.47
CA HIS A 56 63.39 -30.00 -3.58
C HIS A 56 61.98 -30.31 -4.10
N ASN A 57 61.00 -29.58 -3.56
CA ASN A 57 59.61 -29.65 -3.99
C ASN A 57 59.37 -29.09 -5.41
N ILE A 58 60.23 -28.16 -5.84
CA ILE A 58 60.24 -27.56 -7.19
C ILE A 58 61.62 -27.83 -7.80
N LEU A 59 61.65 -28.62 -8.85
CA LEU A 59 62.90 -28.99 -9.53
C LEU A 59 63.29 -27.94 -10.61
N PRO A 60 64.60 -27.84 -10.94
CA PRO A 60 65.08 -26.91 -11.96
C PRO A 60 64.56 -27.27 -13.36
N ASP A 61 64.38 -26.27 -14.21
CA ASP A 61 63.92 -26.48 -15.59
C ASP A 61 65.04 -27.08 -16.46
N THR A 62 64.84 -28.31 -16.91
CA THR A 62 65.79 -29.04 -17.78
C THR A 62 65.40 -28.98 -19.26
N GLY A 63 64.19 -28.50 -19.58
CA GLY A 63 63.66 -28.43 -20.95
C GLY A 63 63.39 -29.78 -21.65
N LYS A 64 63.72 -30.91 -21.03
CA LYS A 64 63.70 -32.25 -21.68
C LYS A 64 62.40 -33.03 -21.52
N SER A 65 61.55 -32.67 -20.57
CA SER A 65 60.31 -33.41 -20.26
C SER A 65 59.31 -32.55 -19.48
N TRP A 66 58.16 -33.13 -19.12
CA TRP A 66 57.09 -32.44 -18.41
C TRP A 66 57.54 -32.08 -17.01
N ARG A 67 57.88 -30.81 -16.83
CA ARG A 67 58.28 -30.25 -15.55
C ARG A 67 57.10 -30.26 -14.58
N TRP A 68 57.33 -30.80 -13.39
CA TRP A 68 56.35 -30.87 -12.32
C TRP A 68 56.93 -30.38 -10.99
N ALA A 69 56.03 -29.95 -10.10
CA ALA A 69 56.31 -29.54 -8.75
C ALA A 69 55.28 -30.13 -7.78
N LYS A 70 55.71 -30.41 -6.55
CA LYS A 70 54.81 -30.75 -5.44
C LYS A 70 54.57 -29.47 -4.63
N MET A 71 53.33 -29.00 -4.58
CA MET A 71 52.90 -27.85 -3.79
C MET A 71 51.81 -28.29 -2.81
N ASP A 72 51.38 -27.43 -1.89
CA ASP A 72 50.53 -27.82 -0.74
C ASP A 72 49.23 -28.54 -1.15
N ALA A 73 48.63 -28.14 -2.27
CA ALA A 73 47.39 -28.74 -2.79
C ALA A 73 47.61 -29.94 -3.76
N GLY A 74 48.86 -30.37 -3.97
CA GLY A 74 49.19 -31.56 -4.77
C GLY A 74 50.27 -31.34 -5.85
N PHE A 75 50.16 -32.09 -6.95
CA PHE A 75 51.11 -32.00 -8.06
C PHE A 75 50.65 -30.97 -9.09
N TYR A 76 51.59 -30.15 -9.54
CA TYR A 76 51.40 -29.13 -10.57
C TYR A 76 52.39 -29.32 -11.71
N TYR A 77 51.99 -28.94 -12.91
CA TYR A 77 52.78 -29.05 -14.14
C TYR A 77 52.99 -27.67 -14.76
N ASP A 78 54.22 -27.40 -15.20
CA ASP A 78 54.57 -26.15 -15.87
C ASP A 78 53.98 -26.15 -17.29
N LEU A 79 53.03 -25.26 -17.56
CA LEU A 79 52.28 -25.19 -18.82
C LEU A 79 53.21 -25.06 -20.03
N ALA A 80 54.31 -24.31 -19.89
CA ALA A 80 55.25 -24.09 -21.00
C ALA A 80 55.99 -25.37 -21.41
N ARG A 81 56.15 -26.32 -20.48
CA ARG A 81 56.90 -27.58 -20.64
C ARG A 81 56.02 -28.80 -20.86
N ILE A 82 54.70 -28.64 -20.91
CA ILE A 82 53.79 -29.67 -21.40
C ILE A 82 54.09 -29.95 -22.88
N SER A 83 54.19 -31.23 -23.26
CA SER A 83 54.53 -31.62 -24.63
C SER A 83 53.48 -31.13 -25.62
N ASN A 84 53.94 -30.46 -26.67
CA ASN A 84 53.11 -30.03 -27.79
C ASN A 84 53.53 -30.71 -29.11
N LYS A 85 53.91 -31.98 -29.03
CA LYS A 85 54.31 -32.78 -30.19
C LYS A 85 53.12 -33.55 -30.76
N ALA A 86 53.06 -33.64 -32.08
CA ALA A 86 52.09 -34.49 -32.78
C ALA A 86 52.26 -35.96 -32.36
N PRO A 87 51.18 -36.77 -32.33
CA PRO A 87 49.82 -36.44 -32.76
C PRO A 87 48.96 -35.74 -31.70
N GLN A 88 49.36 -35.75 -30.42
CA GLN A 88 48.47 -35.41 -29.31
C GLN A 88 48.43 -33.90 -28.94
N ASN A 89 49.49 -33.13 -29.20
CA ASN A 89 49.51 -31.67 -29.01
C ASN A 89 48.93 -31.17 -27.67
N TYR A 90 49.29 -31.80 -26.54
CA TYR A 90 48.63 -31.58 -25.24
C TYR A 90 48.60 -30.13 -24.77
N ARG A 91 49.67 -29.37 -25.00
CA ARG A 91 49.72 -27.95 -24.61
C ARG A 91 48.67 -27.11 -25.37
N GLY A 92 48.38 -27.47 -26.62
CA GLY A 92 47.38 -26.80 -27.45
C GLY A 92 45.97 -26.84 -26.87
N TYR A 93 45.60 -27.86 -26.09
CA TYR A 93 44.28 -27.94 -25.44
C TYR A 93 44.05 -26.86 -24.40
N PHE A 94 45.10 -26.27 -23.85
CA PHE A 94 45.00 -25.18 -22.87
C PHE A 94 44.88 -23.79 -23.52
N GLY A 95 45.12 -23.69 -24.83
CA GLY A 95 45.14 -22.41 -25.54
C GLY A 95 46.31 -21.52 -25.14
N ASP A 96 46.10 -20.21 -25.19
CA ASP A 96 47.09 -19.22 -24.78
C ASP A 96 47.18 -19.09 -23.24
N SER A 97 48.42 -18.97 -22.74
CA SER A 97 48.69 -18.93 -21.30
C SER A 97 48.07 -17.71 -20.63
N SER A 98 48.06 -16.56 -21.30
CA SER A 98 47.50 -15.32 -20.73
C SER A 98 45.98 -15.38 -20.66
N ALA A 99 45.34 -15.91 -21.71
CA ALA A 99 43.91 -16.14 -21.76
C ALA A 99 43.44 -17.16 -20.70
N LEU A 100 44.22 -18.22 -20.48
CA LEU A 100 43.91 -19.23 -19.47
C LEU A 100 43.89 -18.63 -18.05
N VAL A 101 44.93 -17.89 -17.66
CA VAL A 101 45.00 -17.25 -16.35
C VAL A 101 43.82 -16.29 -16.16
N LYS A 102 43.52 -15.46 -17.17
CA LYS A 102 42.37 -14.54 -17.12
C LYS A 102 41.04 -15.28 -16.91
N SER A 103 40.81 -16.37 -17.66
CA SER A 103 39.58 -17.16 -17.53
C SER A 103 39.42 -17.81 -16.14
N TYR A 104 40.54 -18.14 -15.49
CA TYR A 104 40.55 -18.71 -14.14
C TYR A 104 40.33 -17.64 -13.06
N GLU A 105 40.92 -16.46 -13.23
CA GLU A 105 40.66 -15.29 -12.39
C GLU A 105 39.18 -14.90 -12.45
N ASP A 106 38.59 -14.87 -13.64
CA ASP A 106 37.16 -14.61 -13.84
C ASP A 106 36.28 -15.66 -13.12
N PHE A 107 36.68 -16.94 -13.15
CA PHE A 107 35.98 -18.01 -12.44
C PHE A 107 36.04 -17.85 -10.91
N ILE A 108 37.23 -17.54 -10.36
CA ILE A 108 37.39 -17.32 -8.91
C ILE A 108 36.53 -16.14 -8.48
N ASN A 109 36.58 -15.03 -9.22
CA ASN A 109 35.81 -13.82 -8.92
C ASN A 109 34.31 -14.11 -8.92
N ASN A 110 33.79 -14.82 -9.93
CA ASN A 110 32.38 -15.18 -9.99
C ASN A 110 31.94 -16.10 -8.83
N THR A 111 32.79 -17.04 -8.43
CA THR A 111 32.48 -17.95 -7.30
C THR A 111 32.40 -17.19 -5.99
N GLN A 112 33.36 -16.30 -5.71
CA GLN A 112 33.37 -15.47 -4.51
C GLN A 112 32.16 -14.53 -4.44
N ILE A 113 31.76 -13.94 -5.58
CA ILE A 113 30.56 -13.10 -5.66
C ILE A 113 29.30 -13.91 -5.35
N SER A 114 29.21 -15.15 -5.85
CA SER A 114 28.07 -16.04 -5.58
C SER A 114 27.96 -16.40 -4.10
N ASP A 115 29.08 -16.77 -3.45
CA ASP A 115 29.10 -17.12 -2.03
C ASP A 115 28.70 -15.92 -1.15
N PHE A 116 29.17 -14.72 -1.51
CA PHE A 116 28.80 -13.48 -0.87
C PHE A 116 27.31 -13.15 -1.05
N GLU A 117 26.78 -13.29 -2.27
CA GLU A 117 25.37 -13.06 -2.58
C GLU A 117 24.45 -14.00 -1.77
N ASP A 118 24.82 -15.28 -1.64
CA ASP A 118 24.06 -16.25 -0.86
C ASP A 118 24.08 -15.94 0.64
N MET A 119 25.25 -15.55 1.15
CA MET A 119 25.41 -15.14 2.55
C MET A 119 24.56 -13.90 2.87
N PHE A 120 24.59 -12.89 1.99
CA PHE A 120 23.75 -11.71 2.09
C PHE A 120 22.25 -12.04 2.05
N LYS A 121 21.78 -12.88 1.11
CA LYS A 121 20.37 -13.27 1.01
C LYS A 121 19.87 -14.00 2.26
N ARG A 122 20.70 -14.88 2.85
CA ARG A 122 20.36 -15.57 4.11
C ARG A 122 20.17 -14.56 5.24
N HIS A 123 21.08 -13.59 5.36
CA HIS A 123 20.96 -12.52 6.36
C HIS A 123 19.71 -11.69 6.16
N LEU A 124 19.48 -11.22 4.93
CA LEU A 124 18.34 -10.38 4.57
C LEU A 124 17.02 -11.06 4.96
N ASN A 125 16.84 -12.33 4.58
CA ASN A 125 15.60 -13.09 4.87
C ASN A 125 15.39 -13.38 6.36
N ARG A 126 16.48 -13.49 7.13
CA ARG A 126 16.43 -13.69 8.59
C ARG A 126 16.05 -12.41 9.32
N VAL A 127 16.74 -11.32 9.01
CA VAL A 127 16.73 -10.10 9.82
C VAL A 127 15.59 -9.16 9.46
N PHE A 128 15.15 -9.06 8.19
CA PHE A 128 14.14 -8.06 7.83
C PHE A 128 12.83 -8.19 8.63
N ARG A 129 12.51 -9.39 9.14
CA ARG A 129 11.30 -9.65 9.94
C ARG A 129 11.31 -8.90 11.28
N THR A 130 12.47 -8.71 11.89
CA THR A 130 12.59 -7.97 13.16
C THR A 130 12.32 -6.48 12.98
N TYR A 131 12.59 -5.95 11.78
CA TYR A 131 12.34 -4.54 11.47
C TYR A 131 10.90 -4.21 11.07
N LEU A 132 10.04 -5.22 10.87
CA LEU A 132 8.65 -4.98 10.46
C LEU A 132 7.87 -4.19 11.50
N GLU A 133 8.16 -4.35 12.79
CA GLU A 133 7.44 -3.71 13.89
C GLU A 133 7.60 -2.18 13.92
N PHE A 134 8.69 -1.65 13.35
CA PHE A 134 8.98 -0.21 13.34
C PHE A 134 8.25 0.57 12.23
N TYR A 135 7.57 -0.11 11.31
CA TYR A 135 6.93 0.50 10.14
C TYR A 135 5.42 0.22 10.06
N ASN A 136 4.71 0.31 11.19
CA ASN A 136 3.27 0.08 11.25
C ASN A 136 2.45 1.11 10.46
N ASP A 137 2.99 2.31 10.26
CA ASP A 137 2.33 3.41 9.55
C ASP A 137 2.45 3.31 8.02
N ALA A 138 3.26 2.37 7.51
CA ALA A 138 3.51 2.18 6.09
C ALA A 138 2.56 1.13 5.48
N ASN A 139 2.23 1.29 4.19
CA ASN A 139 1.38 0.35 3.46
C ASN A 139 1.96 -1.09 3.44
N GLU A 140 1.10 -2.10 3.26
CA GLU A 140 1.47 -3.52 3.24
C GLU A 140 2.60 -3.87 2.26
N VAL A 141 2.73 -3.13 1.16
CA VAL A 141 3.81 -3.30 0.17
C VAL A 141 5.09 -2.57 0.59
N GLN A 142 4.96 -1.39 1.19
CA GLN A 142 6.09 -0.51 1.53
C GLN A 142 6.79 -0.97 2.81
N ARG A 143 6.03 -1.45 3.78
CA ARG A 143 6.51 -1.97 5.07
C ARG A 143 7.61 -3.04 4.91
N PRO A 144 7.43 -4.13 4.15
CA PRO A 144 8.49 -5.12 3.97
C PRO A 144 9.68 -4.57 3.17
N ALA A 145 9.47 -3.61 2.27
CA ALA A 145 10.56 -3.00 1.52
C ALA A 145 11.47 -2.12 2.41
N LEU A 146 10.88 -1.30 3.29
CA LEU A 146 11.62 -0.52 4.29
C LEU A 146 12.38 -1.43 5.26
N ALA A 147 11.72 -2.48 5.75
CA ALA A 147 12.35 -3.43 6.66
C ALA A 147 13.53 -4.20 6.01
N LYS A 148 13.43 -4.53 4.72
CA LYS A 148 14.54 -5.10 3.94
C LYS A 148 15.70 -4.11 3.81
N ALA A 149 15.42 -2.82 3.59
CA ALA A 149 16.45 -1.79 3.56
C ALA A 149 17.19 -1.66 4.91
N CYS A 150 16.48 -1.76 6.04
CA CYS A 150 17.14 -1.82 7.37
C CYS A 150 18.06 -3.03 7.51
N ALA A 151 17.64 -4.20 7.03
CA ALA A 151 18.45 -5.42 7.09
C ALA A 151 19.76 -5.31 6.29
N VAL A 152 19.82 -4.45 5.27
CA VAL A 152 21.07 -4.17 4.54
C VAL A 152 22.05 -3.36 5.38
N ILE A 153 21.57 -2.33 6.10
CA ILE A 153 22.42 -1.54 7.00
C ILE A 153 22.95 -2.42 8.13
N ASP A 154 22.07 -3.21 8.73
CA ASP A 154 22.41 -4.18 9.78
C ASP A 154 23.50 -5.16 9.32
N PHE A 155 23.35 -5.73 8.10
CA PHE A 155 24.37 -6.60 7.51
C PHE A 155 25.75 -5.95 7.43
N ILE A 156 25.80 -4.69 6.99
CA ILE A 156 27.06 -3.95 6.88
C ILE A 156 27.65 -3.70 8.26
N LEU A 157 26.82 -3.36 9.25
CA LEU A 157 27.29 -3.13 10.63
C LEU A 157 27.87 -4.39 11.28
N GLU A 158 27.28 -5.56 11.03
CA GLU A 158 27.79 -6.83 11.55
C GLU A 158 29.13 -7.24 10.91
N HIS A 159 29.33 -6.93 9.63
CA HIS A 159 30.48 -7.44 8.86
C HIS A 159 31.58 -6.40 8.60
N LYS A 160 31.33 -5.09 8.76
CA LYS A 160 32.28 -4.02 8.36
C LYS A 160 33.69 -4.15 8.95
N ASP A 161 33.80 -4.65 10.19
CA ASP A 161 35.07 -4.69 10.91
C ASP A 161 35.86 -5.97 10.61
N ASN A 162 35.16 -7.05 10.21
CA ASN A 162 35.74 -8.36 9.95
C ASN A 162 35.80 -8.72 8.44
N TYR A 163 35.32 -7.85 7.55
CA TYR A 163 35.26 -8.14 6.12
C TYR A 163 36.66 -8.07 5.47
N PRO A 164 37.08 -9.09 4.70
CA PRO A 164 38.44 -9.19 4.18
C PRO A 164 38.72 -8.16 3.08
N GLY A 165 39.54 -7.15 3.36
CA GLY A 165 40.03 -6.19 2.38
C GLY A 165 40.10 -4.75 2.90
N THR A 166 39.90 -3.78 2.02
CA THR A 166 39.80 -2.37 2.43
C THR A 166 38.44 -2.10 3.07
N LYS A 167 38.36 -1.08 3.95
CA LYS A 167 37.10 -0.65 4.59
C LYS A 167 35.96 -0.39 3.59
N SER A 168 36.30 -0.02 2.36
CA SER A 168 35.32 0.25 1.29
C SER A 168 34.90 -0.99 0.49
N LYS A 169 35.55 -2.15 0.68
CA LYS A 169 35.34 -3.33 -0.15
C LYS A 169 33.95 -3.94 0.02
N ILE A 170 33.45 -4.04 1.26
CA ILE A 170 32.10 -4.55 1.54
C ILE A 170 31.02 -3.79 0.76
N TYR A 171 31.13 -2.45 0.68
CA TYR A 171 30.21 -1.60 -0.06
C TYR A 171 30.29 -1.83 -1.58
N LYS A 172 31.50 -2.06 -2.11
CA LYS A 172 31.70 -2.35 -3.54
C LYS A 172 31.16 -3.73 -3.93
N ASP A 173 31.30 -4.72 -3.05
CA ASP A 173 30.81 -6.07 -3.28
C ASP A 173 29.27 -6.15 -3.14
N LEU A 174 28.67 -5.30 -2.28
CA LEU A 174 27.21 -5.15 -2.13
C LEU A 174 26.54 -4.46 -3.32
N GLU A 175 27.17 -3.44 -3.91
CA GLU A 175 26.59 -2.67 -5.02
C GLU A 175 26.00 -3.54 -6.16
N PRO A 176 26.71 -4.53 -6.74
CA PRO A 176 26.15 -5.38 -7.80
C PRO A 176 25.02 -6.28 -7.27
N VAL A 177 25.11 -6.76 -6.03
CA VAL A 177 24.08 -7.62 -5.42
C VAL A 177 22.79 -6.85 -5.19
N LEU A 178 22.89 -5.62 -4.67
CA LEU A 178 21.73 -4.76 -4.45
C LEU A 178 21.06 -4.41 -5.78
N LYS A 179 21.84 -4.06 -6.82
CA LYS A 179 21.29 -3.75 -8.15
C LYS A 179 20.53 -4.93 -8.77
N LYS A 180 21.00 -6.16 -8.51
CA LYS A 180 20.36 -7.39 -8.98
C LYS A 180 19.05 -7.68 -8.23
N LEU A 181 18.99 -7.34 -6.94
CA LEU A 181 17.81 -7.58 -6.09
C LEU A 181 16.76 -6.45 -6.14
N ASP A 182 17.11 -5.29 -6.72
CA ASP A 182 16.26 -4.11 -6.87
C ASP A 182 15.56 -3.70 -5.55
N LEU A 183 16.35 -3.55 -4.50
CA LEU A 183 15.82 -3.22 -3.17
C LEU A 183 15.41 -1.75 -3.09
N GLN A 184 14.14 -1.50 -2.77
CA GLN A 184 13.60 -0.15 -2.61
C GLN A 184 14.07 0.52 -1.32
N TYR A 185 14.05 1.86 -1.31
CA TYR A 185 14.36 2.71 -0.14
C TYR A 185 15.79 2.68 0.40
N ILE A 186 16.72 2.04 -0.32
CA ILE A 186 18.14 2.08 -0.02
C ILE A 186 18.98 2.49 -1.24
N PRO A 187 20.07 3.26 -1.06
CA PRO A 187 20.97 3.57 -2.17
C PRO A 187 21.68 2.32 -2.67
N HIS A 188 21.84 2.21 -3.99
CA HIS A 188 22.60 1.12 -4.61
C HIS A 188 24.08 1.44 -4.80
N ASN A 189 24.43 2.73 -4.82
CA ASN A 189 25.80 3.18 -5.02
C ASN A 189 26.61 3.06 -3.71
N HIS A 190 27.81 2.50 -3.79
CA HIS A 190 28.65 2.24 -2.62
C HIS A 190 28.98 3.50 -1.78
N LEU A 191 29.15 4.67 -2.40
CA LEU A 191 29.45 5.92 -1.67
C LEU A 191 28.24 6.39 -0.86
N ARG A 192 27.05 6.36 -1.46
CA ARG A 192 25.81 6.76 -0.79
C ARG A 192 25.41 5.79 0.33
N LEU A 193 25.71 4.50 0.16
CA LEU A 193 25.56 3.51 1.24
C LEU A 193 26.46 3.84 2.41
N LYS A 194 27.72 4.20 2.13
CA LYS A 194 28.66 4.61 3.17
C LYS A 194 28.19 5.88 3.88
N GLU A 195 27.73 6.90 3.15
CA GLU A 195 27.16 8.13 3.73
C GLU A 195 26.01 7.83 4.71
N LYS A 196 25.14 6.85 4.38
CA LYS A 196 24.04 6.42 5.26
C LYS A 196 24.51 5.77 6.56
N ILE A 197 25.63 5.06 6.52
CA ILE A 197 26.25 4.49 7.71
C ILE A 197 26.99 5.55 8.51
N ASP A 198 27.68 6.46 7.85
CA ASP A 198 28.34 7.59 8.49
C ASP A 198 27.30 8.49 9.20
N GLU A 199 26.10 8.68 8.62
CA GLU A 199 24.95 9.36 9.24
C GLU A 199 24.50 8.68 10.54
N LEU A 200 24.53 7.34 10.59
CA LEU A 200 24.21 6.55 11.80
C LEU A 200 25.24 6.79 12.91
N PHE A 201 26.52 6.92 12.56
CA PHE A 201 27.59 7.15 13.54
C PHE A 201 27.73 8.62 13.94
N ALA A 202 27.27 9.57 13.11
CA ALA A 202 27.36 10.99 13.39
C ALA A 202 26.42 11.46 14.51
N THR A 203 25.33 10.72 14.76
CA THR A 203 24.32 11.09 15.76
C THR A 203 24.12 9.93 16.73
N GLU A 204 24.59 10.06 17.98
CA GLU A 204 24.55 8.98 18.99
C GLU A 204 23.14 8.46 19.33
N SER A 205 22.09 9.21 18.96
CA SER A 205 20.69 8.86 19.24
C SER A 205 19.93 8.18 18.09
N LEU A 206 20.53 8.04 16.90
CA LEU A 206 19.83 7.47 15.75
C LEU A 206 19.91 5.95 15.72
N SER A 207 18.76 5.29 15.57
CA SER A 207 18.67 3.86 15.31
C SER A 207 18.57 3.56 13.81
N ILE A 208 18.77 2.31 13.40
CA ILE A 208 18.68 1.90 11.97
C ILE A 208 17.32 2.29 11.35
N PRO A 209 16.16 2.06 12.00
CA PRO A 209 14.86 2.50 11.48
C PRO A 209 14.74 4.02 11.29
N ASP A 210 15.48 4.83 12.04
CA ASP A 210 15.43 6.29 11.94
C ASP A 210 16.12 6.82 10.68
N ILE A 211 16.98 6.03 10.04
CA ILE A 211 17.71 6.44 8.82
C ILE A 211 16.96 6.04 7.56
N ILE A 212 16.27 4.90 7.62
CA ILE A 212 15.46 4.37 6.53
C ILE A 212 14.03 4.90 6.69
N LYS A 213 13.73 5.97 5.95
CA LYS A 213 12.39 6.58 5.91
C LYS A 213 11.81 6.55 4.51
N LEU A 214 10.49 6.75 4.42
CA LEU A 214 9.84 6.97 3.14
C LEU A 214 10.42 8.22 2.44
N PRO A 215 10.42 8.27 1.10
CA PRO A 215 10.78 9.47 0.38
C PRO A 215 9.86 10.61 0.80
N ARG A 216 10.44 11.76 1.19
CA ARG A 216 9.74 13.00 1.57
C ARG A 216 9.06 13.02 2.94
N THR A 217 9.21 11.99 3.78
CA THR A 217 8.76 12.07 5.19
C THR A 217 9.54 13.16 5.92
N GLY A 218 8.83 14.15 6.49
CA GLY A 218 9.44 15.28 7.19
C GLY A 218 10.02 16.39 6.28
N ASN A 219 9.76 16.34 4.96
CA ASN A 219 10.21 17.41 4.06
C ASN A 219 9.36 18.68 4.27
N THR A 220 9.85 19.60 5.10
CA THR A 220 9.26 20.91 5.37
C THR A 220 9.66 21.97 4.35
N ASN A 221 10.38 21.63 3.26
CA ASN A 221 10.68 22.59 2.18
C ASN A 221 9.41 23.17 1.52
N SER A 222 8.24 22.57 1.75
CA SER A 222 6.93 23.12 1.38
C SER A 222 6.26 24.02 2.44
N MET A 223 6.87 24.24 3.61
CA MET A 223 6.52 25.33 4.55
C MET A 223 7.00 26.68 3.98
N VAL A 224 6.52 27.01 2.78
CA VAL A 224 6.76 28.31 2.13
C VAL A 224 5.84 29.39 2.72
N PHE A 225 4.84 28.99 3.50
CA PHE A 225 3.84 29.87 4.09
C PHE A 225 3.64 29.49 5.57
N ASP A 226 4.49 30.03 6.43
CA ASP A 226 4.33 29.99 7.89
C ASP A 226 3.87 31.37 8.40
N ASP A 227 2.93 31.97 7.69
CA ASP A 227 2.35 33.26 8.06
C ASP A 227 1.07 33.00 8.89
N PRO A 228 1.07 33.27 10.21
CA PRO A 228 -0.08 33.08 11.07
C PRO A 228 -1.31 33.88 10.60
N GLU A 229 -1.09 35.00 9.91
CA GLU A 229 -2.16 35.89 9.45
C GLU A 229 -2.99 35.24 8.33
N LEU A 230 -2.33 34.53 7.40
CA LEU A 230 -3.02 33.78 6.34
C LEU A 230 -3.91 32.68 6.91
N VAL A 231 -3.41 31.99 7.93
CA VAL A 231 -4.17 30.95 8.65
C VAL A 231 -5.36 31.58 9.36
N SER A 232 -5.16 32.74 10.01
CA SER A 232 -6.21 33.47 10.71
C SER A 232 -7.35 33.90 9.77
N TRP A 233 -7.04 34.44 8.60
CA TRP A 233 -8.03 34.87 7.60
C TRP A 233 -8.84 33.69 7.08
N ALA A 234 -8.19 32.55 6.81
CA ALA A 234 -8.86 31.34 6.36
C ALA A 234 -9.81 30.79 7.43
N ILE A 235 -9.37 30.73 8.69
CA ILE A 235 -10.20 30.26 9.81
C ILE A 235 -11.37 31.22 10.06
N GLN A 236 -11.16 32.54 10.00
CA GLN A 236 -12.22 33.54 10.19
C GLN A 236 -13.29 33.44 9.11
N LEU A 237 -12.91 33.42 7.82
CA LEU A 237 -13.85 33.22 6.71
C LEU A 237 -14.58 31.88 6.82
N ARG A 238 -13.88 30.85 7.32
CA ARG A 238 -14.46 29.54 7.61
C ARG A 238 -15.31 29.51 8.88
N ASN A 239 -15.26 30.53 9.74
CA ASN A 239 -16.06 30.67 10.95
C ASN A 239 -17.26 31.63 10.78
N MET A 240 -17.33 32.38 9.68
CA MET A 240 -18.52 33.18 9.33
C MET A 240 -19.75 32.31 9.06
N THR A 241 -20.95 32.77 9.45
CA THR A 241 -22.22 32.04 9.27
C THR A 241 -22.61 31.82 7.80
N LYS A 242 -22.09 32.66 6.89
CA LYS A 242 -22.25 32.52 5.44
C LYS A 242 -21.47 31.30 4.93
N ASN A 243 -22.13 30.40 4.20
CA ASN A 243 -21.56 29.14 3.75
C ASN A 243 -20.67 29.31 2.51
N TYR A 244 -19.50 29.93 2.69
CA TYR A 244 -18.55 30.10 1.62
C TYR A 244 -17.88 28.77 1.24
N SER A 245 -17.83 28.49 -0.06
CA SER A 245 -17.07 27.35 -0.59
C SER A 245 -15.57 27.56 -0.35
N ASN A 246 -14.80 26.46 -0.30
CA ASN A 246 -13.34 26.54 -0.17
C ASN A 246 -12.74 27.44 -1.26
N ASP A 247 -13.29 27.36 -2.48
CA ASP A 247 -12.80 28.13 -3.63
C ASP A 247 -13.10 29.62 -3.50
N TYR A 248 -14.25 29.98 -2.94
CA TYR A 248 -14.55 31.37 -2.62
C TYR A 248 -13.59 31.92 -1.56
N ILE A 249 -13.34 31.17 -0.49
CA ILE A 249 -12.43 31.57 0.58
C ILE A 249 -11.00 31.77 0.03
N ILE A 250 -10.50 30.84 -0.78
CA ILE A 250 -9.17 30.92 -1.39
C ILE A 250 -9.06 32.16 -2.29
N ARG A 251 -10.06 32.41 -3.15
CA ARG A 251 -10.08 33.61 -4.00
C ARG A 251 -10.05 34.88 -3.16
N LYS A 252 -10.88 34.95 -2.11
CA LYS A 252 -10.92 36.16 -1.28
C LYS A 252 -9.61 36.41 -0.54
N ILE A 253 -8.95 35.35 -0.07
CA ILE A 253 -7.63 35.48 0.56
C ILE A 253 -6.58 35.88 -0.48
N THR A 254 -6.67 35.37 -1.71
CA THR A 254 -5.77 35.78 -2.80
C THR A 254 -5.87 37.28 -3.06
N ASP A 255 -7.09 37.83 -3.15
CA ASP A 255 -7.28 39.28 -3.29
C ASP A 255 -6.67 40.06 -2.10
N MET A 256 -6.80 39.53 -0.87
CA MET A 256 -6.21 40.15 0.32
C MET A 256 -4.67 40.08 0.32
N CYS A 257 -4.09 38.98 -0.15
CA CYS A 257 -2.65 38.84 -0.34
C CYS A 257 -2.14 39.87 -1.34
N GLU A 258 -2.83 40.06 -2.48
CA GLU A 258 -2.45 41.05 -3.50
C GLU A 258 -2.50 42.48 -2.96
N LEU A 259 -3.53 42.83 -2.19
CA LEU A 259 -3.67 44.17 -1.58
C LEU A 259 -2.58 44.48 -0.55
N VAL A 260 -2.14 43.47 0.22
CA VAL A 260 -1.12 43.63 1.27
C VAL A 260 0.30 43.37 0.72
N GLY A 261 0.44 42.94 -0.54
CA GLY A 261 1.71 42.58 -1.14
C GLY A 261 2.31 41.27 -0.61
N LYS A 262 1.48 40.37 -0.06
CA LYS A 262 1.89 39.07 0.45
C LYS A 262 1.91 38.02 -0.67
N ARG A 263 2.80 37.03 -0.52
CA ARG A 263 2.84 35.88 -1.42
C ARG A 263 1.60 35.01 -1.21
N THR A 264 0.92 34.64 -2.30
CA THR A 264 -0.28 33.81 -2.24
C THR A 264 0.05 32.31 -2.22
N PRO A 265 -0.46 31.53 -1.25
CA PRO A 265 -0.36 30.07 -1.26
C PRO A 265 -1.16 29.40 -2.37
N SER A 266 -0.77 28.18 -2.74
CA SER A 266 -1.51 27.38 -3.70
C SER A 266 -2.79 26.80 -3.10
N ARG A 267 -3.78 26.48 -3.96
CA ARG A 267 -5.04 25.82 -3.55
C ARG A 267 -4.81 24.56 -2.71
N ARG A 268 -3.81 23.75 -3.06
CA ARG A 268 -3.50 22.49 -2.34
C ARG A 268 -2.98 22.73 -0.94
N TRP A 269 -2.20 23.81 -0.75
CA TRP A 269 -1.69 24.21 0.56
C TRP A 269 -2.85 24.52 1.53
N TYR A 270 -3.85 25.30 1.10
CA TYR A 270 -5.05 25.55 1.91
C TYR A 270 -5.82 24.27 2.25
N GLY A 271 -5.88 23.32 1.31
CA GLY A 271 -6.47 22.00 1.53
C GLY A 271 -5.77 21.27 2.68
N GLN A 272 -4.49 20.93 2.50
CA GLN A 272 -3.74 20.09 3.43
C GLN A 272 -3.51 20.75 4.80
N ASN A 273 -3.20 22.04 4.82
CA ASN A 273 -2.76 22.72 6.02
C ASN A 273 -3.87 23.44 6.79
N ILE A 274 -5.06 23.63 6.21
CA ILE A 274 -6.15 24.34 6.88
C ILE A 274 -7.45 23.54 6.78
N PHE A 275 -8.00 23.35 5.59
CA PHE A 275 -9.37 22.83 5.44
C PHE A 275 -9.50 21.32 5.75
N GLU A 276 -8.47 20.53 5.49
CA GLU A 276 -8.45 19.08 5.73
C GLU A 276 -8.08 18.73 7.18
N GLN A 277 -7.59 19.70 7.97
CA GLN A 277 -7.25 19.50 9.38
C GLN A 277 -8.48 19.25 10.25
N ASN A 278 -8.31 18.41 11.27
CA ASN A 278 -9.39 18.01 12.18
C ASN A 278 -9.99 19.20 12.94
N GLY A 279 -9.16 20.17 13.36
CA GLY A 279 -9.60 21.39 14.04
C GLY A 279 -10.53 22.26 13.18
N THR A 280 -10.19 22.43 11.90
CA THR A 280 -11.02 23.22 10.97
C THR A 280 -12.30 22.47 10.56
N LYS A 281 -12.21 21.14 10.37
CA LYS A 281 -13.39 20.29 10.11
C LYS A 281 -14.42 20.39 11.24
N PHE A 282 -13.97 20.49 12.49
CA PHE A 282 -14.84 20.70 13.64
C PHE A 282 -15.64 22.02 13.56
N LEU A 283 -15.03 23.11 13.08
CA LEU A 283 -15.72 24.40 12.90
C LEU A 283 -16.86 24.33 11.87
N THR A 284 -16.70 23.51 10.83
CA THR A 284 -17.79 23.22 9.89
C THR A 284 -18.82 22.25 10.44
N ALA A 285 -18.42 21.32 11.30
CA ALA A 285 -19.30 20.28 11.83
C ALA A 285 -20.38 20.82 12.78
N LYS A 286 -20.20 22.01 13.36
CA LYS A 286 -21.23 22.70 14.16
C LYS A 286 -22.25 23.48 13.33
N ARG A 287 -21.98 23.73 12.03
CA ARG A 287 -22.82 24.57 11.16
C ARG A 287 -24.00 23.84 10.54
N TYR A 288 -23.79 22.57 10.24
CA TYR A 288 -24.84 21.68 9.78
C TYR A 288 -25.31 20.95 11.03
N GLY A 289 -26.57 21.17 11.44
CA GLY A 289 -27.13 20.66 12.69
C GLY A 289 -26.84 19.16 12.95
N SER A 290 -27.05 18.73 14.20
CA SER A 290 -26.62 17.43 14.75
C SER A 290 -26.89 16.20 13.86
N SER A 291 -27.88 16.24 12.97
CA SER A 291 -28.30 15.13 12.10
C SER A 291 -27.30 14.71 11.01
N ARG A 292 -26.53 15.64 10.41
CA ARG A 292 -25.65 15.31 9.26
C ARG A 292 -24.35 14.60 9.61
N LYS A 293 -23.88 14.67 10.86
CA LYS A 293 -22.72 13.88 11.32
C LYS A 293 -22.95 12.37 11.16
N SER A 294 -24.19 11.92 11.32
CA SER A 294 -24.53 10.50 11.18
C SER A 294 -24.51 10.01 9.73
N HIS A 295 -24.75 10.89 8.75
CA HIS A 295 -24.87 10.49 7.35
C HIS A 295 -23.51 10.25 6.65
N ILE A 296 -22.41 10.76 7.20
CA ILE A 296 -21.06 10.51 6.64
C ILE A 296 -20.63 9.05 6.86
N HIS A 297 -21.19 8.37 7.88
CA HIS A 297 -20.84 7.01 8.28
C HIS A 297 -21.96 5.98 8.06
N LYS A 298 -23.14 6.40 7.58
CA LYS A 298 -24.24 5.46 7.29
C LYS A 298 -24.10 4.91 5.88
N SER A 299 -23.49 3.74 5.76
CA SER A 299 -23.68 2.85 4.60
C SER A 299 -25.18 2.58 4.46
N TYR A 300 -25.71 2.63 3.23
CA TYR A 300 -27.12 2.34 2.95
C TYR A 300 -27.45 0.91 3.38
N ILE A 301 -28.25 0.75 4.44
CA ILE A 301 -28.83 -0.54 4.82
C ILE A 301 -30.23 -0.56 4.21
N PRO A 302 -30.52 -1.43 3.22
CA PRO A 302 -31.88 -1.60 2.74
C PRO A 302 -32.73 -2.18 3.88
N PHE A 303 -33.92 -1.60 4.10
CA PHE A 303 -34.88 -2.14 5.07
C PHE A 303 -35.41 -3.50 4.58
N GLN A 304 -35.67 -4.39 5.53
CA GLN A 304 -36.36 -5.64 5.24
C GLN A 304 -37.79 -5.32 4.79
N ASN A 305 -38.18 -5.77 3.60
CA ASN A 305 -39.52 -5.55 3.09
C ASN A 305 -40.52 -6.49 3.77
N ALA A 306 -41.81 -6.14 3.75
CA ALA A 306 -42.88 -7.05 4.12
C ALA A 306 -42.83 -8.33 3.26
N LEU A 307 -43.14 -9.49 3.84
CA LEU A 307 -43.02 -10.78 3.15
C LEU A 307 -44.18 -11.06 2.20
N TYR A 308 -45.38 -10.62 2.55
CA TYR A 308 -46.61 -10.78 1.78
C TYR A 308 -47.43 -9.50 1.70
N ALA A 309 -48.29 -9.40 0.69
CA ALA A 309 -49.24 -8.30 0.55
C ALA A 309 -50.23 -8.31 1.72
N GLY A 310 -50.48 -7.15 2.33
CA GLY A 310 -51.32 -7.06 3.53
C GLY A 310 -50.60 -7.32 4.84
N ASP A 311 -49.32 -7.68 4.85
CA ASP A 311 -48.55 -7.79 6.10
C ASP A 311 -48.41 -6.41 6.78
N CYS A 312 -48.13 -5.36 6.00
CA CYS A 312 -47.89 -4.02 6.53
C CYS A 312 -48.40 -2.94 5.57
N TRP A 313 -49.27 -2.06 6.07
CA TRP A 313 -49.71 -0.85 5.38
C TRP A 313 -49.08 0.38 6.04
N GLU A 314 -48.42 1.20 5.23
CA GLU A 314 -47.90 2.49 5.66
C GLU A 314 -48.90 3.60 5.28
N MET A 315 -49.10 4.54 6.19
CA MET A 315 -50.00 5.67 6.02
C MET A 315 -49.27 6.97 6.28
N ASP A 316 -49.37 7.90 5.33
CA ASP A 316 -48.75 9.21 5.46
C ASP A 316 -49.48 10.26 4.61
N ALA A 317 -49.27 11.53 4.97
CA ALA A 317 -49.87 12.68 4.31
C ALA A 317 -48.80 13.59 3.70
N THR A 318 -49.05 14.08 2.50
CA THR A 318 -48.19 15.07 1.86
C THR A 318 -48.97 16.19 1.21
N ARG A 319 -48.31 17.33 1.05
CA ARG A 319 -48.81 18.44 0.25
C ARG A 319 -48.59 18.16 -1.22
N VAL A 320 -49.63 18.28 -2.02
CA VAL A 320 -49.52 18.22 -3.48
C VAL A 320 -48.88 19.52 -3.97
N ASN A 321 -47.82 19.42 -4.77
CA ASN A 321 -47.09 20.57 -5.32
C ASN A 321 -47.81 21.22 -6.51
N ILE A 322 -49.06 21.63 -6.30
CA ILE A 322 -49.85 22.43 -7.23
C ILE A 322 -50.12 23.82 -6.64
N VAL A 323 -50.60 24.74 -7.49
CA VAL A 323 -50.96 26.10 -7.07
C VAL A 323 -52.04 26.04 -5.98
N SER A 324 -51.95 26.95 -4.99
CA SER A 324 -52.94 27.04 -3.92
C SER A 324 -54.33 27.35 -4.47
N HIS A 325 -55.35 26.80 -3.82
CA HIS A 325 -56.74 27.06 -4.16
C HIS A 325 -57.34 28.03 -3.13
N GLU A 326 -58.18 28.94 -3.61
CA GLU A 326 -58.93 29.86 -2.76
C GLU A 326 -60.10 29.10 -2.12
N VAL A 327 -60.11 29.02 -0.79
CA VAL A 327 -61.16 28.34 -0.02
C VAL A 327 -61.85 29.35 0.90
N GLU A 328 -63.18 29.32 0.96
CA GLU A 328 -63.95 30.08 1.95
C GLU A 328 -63.79 29.41 3.33
N VAL A 329 -63.10 30.08 4.24
CA VAL A 329 -63.00 29.67 5.64
C VAL A 329 -63.99 30.50 6.45
N VAL A 330 -64.85 29.83 7.22
CA VAL A 330 -65.71 30.50 8.18
C VAL A 330 -64.90 30.70 9.45
N ASN A 331 -64.72 31.96 9.87
CA ASN A 331 -64.09 32.25 11.15
C ASN A 331 -65.09 31.89 12.28
N GLU A 332 -64.74 30.88 13.09
CA GLU A 332 -65.61 30.30 14.11
C GLU A 332 -66.10 31.31 15.16
N GLU A 333 -65.35 32.39 15.41
CA GLU A 333 -65.70 33.42 16.40
C GLU A 333 -66.62 34.52 15.86
N THR A 334 -66.58 34.79 14.56
CA THR A 334 -67.25 35.96 13.95
C THR A 334 -68.28 35.61 12.89
N GLY A 335 -68.38 34.33 12.49
CA GLY A 335 -69.28 33.84 11.45
C GLY A 335 -69.01 34.43 10.05
N LYS A 336 -67.96 35.25 9.90
CA LYS A 336 -67.60 35.88 8.64
C LYS A 336 -66.81 34.89 7.79
N LYS A 337 -67.20 34.80 6.52
CA LYS A 337 -66.48 34.07 5.48
C LYS A 337 -65.27 34.89 5.04
N THR A 338 -64.08 34.37 5.27
CA THR A 338 -62.83 34.93 4.74
C THR A 338 -62.25 33.98 3.70
N LYS A 339 -61.76 34.55 2.60
CA LYS A 339 -61.05 33.81 1.56
C LYS A 339 -59.63 33.55 2.05
N ALA A 340 -59.20 32.29 2.03
CA ALA A 340 -57.86 31.88 2.41
C ALA A 340 -57.27 30.95 1.35
N ASP A 341 -56.01 31.17 1.00
CA ASP A 341 -55.27 30.29 0.11
C ASP A 341 -54.84 29.03 0.87
N LYS A 342 -55.32 27.86 0.42
CA LYS A 342 -54.95 26.56 0.99
C LYS A 342 -54.38 25.66 -0.09
N PHE A 343 -53.34 24.92 0.29
CA PHE A 343 -52.79 23.86 -0.56
C PHE A 343 -53.63 22.59 -0.45
N LEU A 344 -53.64 21.80 -1.53
CA LEU A 344 -54.24 20.48 -1.51
C LEU A 344 -53.29 19.49 -0.81
N MET A 345 -53.81 18.77 0.17
CA MET A 345 -53.12 17.68 0.86
C MET A 345 -53.73 16.35 0.42
N VAL A 346 -52.90 15.33 0.34
CA VAL A 346 -53.33 13.94 0.09
C VAL A 346 -52.85 13.06 1.23
N VAL A 347 -53.76 12.24 1.75
CA VAL A 347 -53.42 11.11 2.62
C VAL A 347 -53.43 9.88 1.73
N ALA A 348 -52.35 9.09 1.76
CA ALA A 348 -52.24 7.85 0.98
C ALA A 348 -51.93 6.67 1.90
N ILE A 349 -52.50 5.51 1.55
CA ILE A 349 -52.24 4.22 2.18
C ILE A 349 -51.56 3.33 1.15
N ARG A 350 -50.38 2.84 1.50
CA ARG A 350 -49.56 2.02 0.61
C ARG A 350 -49.28 0.67 1.23
N ASP A 351 -49.38 -0.38 0.43
CA ASP A 351 -48.90 -1.70 0.82
C ASP A 351 -47.37 -1.72 0.74
N VAL A 352 -46.69 -2.12 1.83
CA VAL A 352 -45.23 -2.12 1.88
C VAL A 352 -44.65 -3.19 0.95
N HIS A 353 -45.30 -4.35 0.86
CA HIS A 353 -44.84 -5.47 0.04
C HIS A 353 -44.93 -5.17 -1.46
N SER A 354 -46.13 -4.87 -1.98
CA SER A 354 -46.33 -4.60 -3.41
C SER A 354 -45.88 -3.20 -3.83
N GLY A 355 -45.92 -2.25 -2.90
CA GLY A 355 -45.67 -0.84 -3.16
C GLY A 355 -46.87 -0.10 -3.77
N ASP A 356 -48.02 -0.75 -3.93
CA ASP A 356 -49.23 -0.18 -4.50
C ASP A 356 -49.95 0.77 -3.53
N ILE A 357 -50.59 1.80 -4.07
CA ILE A 357 -51.53 2.64 -3.33
C ILE A 357 -52.88 1.92 -3.25
N LEU A 358 -53.29 1.61 -2.03
CA LEU A 358 -54.54 0.91 -1.74
C LEU A 358 -55.69 1.89 -1.54
N GLY A 359 -55.43 3.03 -0.90
CA GLY A 359 -56.43 4.06 -0.66
C GLY A 359 -55.81 5.45 -0.61
N TYR A 360 -56.60 6.47 -0.96
CA TYR A 360 -56.19 7.85 -0.86
C TYR A 360 -57.41 8.76 -0.62
N SER A 361 -57.17 9.92 0.00
CA SER A 361 -58.18 10.96 0.16
C SER A 361 -57.54 12.35 0.12
N PHE A 362 -58.26 13.33 -0.43
CA PHE A 362 -57.78 14.69 -0.61
C PHE A 362 -58.52 15.67 0.30
N SER A 363 -57.79 16.64 0.85
CA SER A 363 -58.38 17.68 1.69
C SER A 363 -57.54 18.96 1.68
N HIS A 364 -58.14 20.07 2.10
CA HIS A 364 -57.46 21.36 2.32
C HIS A 364 -56.84 21.49 3.72
N SER A 365 -57.04 20.50 4.58
CA SER A 365 -56.42 20.39 5.89
C SER A 365 -56.27 18.93 6.27
N GLU A 366 -55.18 18.61 6.96
CA GLU A 366 -55.00 17.30 7.55
C GLU A 366 -56.01 17.10 8.69
N ASN A 367 -56.86 16.09 8.55
CA ASN A 367 -57.94 15.82 9.50
C ASN A 367 -58.20 14.30 9.58
N HIS A 368 -58.66 13.83 10.73
CA HIS A 368 -58.97 12.44 11.00
C HIS A 368 -59.94 11.80 9.98
N LEU A 369 -60.91 12.57 9.47
CA LEU A 369 -61.85 12.11 8.44
C LEU A 369 -61.15 11.67 7.14
N VAL A 370 -60.11 12.40 6.74
CA VAL A 370 -59.36 12.13 5.51
C VAL A 370 -58.59 10.81 5.62
N TYR A 371 -58.05 10.53 6.80
CA TYR A 371 -57.42 9.26 7.13
C TYR A 371 -58.44 8.11 7.13
N ALA A 372 -59.59 8.30 7.76
CA ALA A 372 -60.65 7.29 7.80
C ALA A 372 -61.21 6.96 6.40
N ASP A 373 -61.40 7.98 5.54
CA ASP A 373 -61.86 7.78 4.16
C ASP A 373 -60.82 7.04 3.31
N ALA A 374 -59.54 7.35 3.49
CA ALA A 374 -58.46 6.63 2.82
C ALA A 374 -58.41 5.15 3.28
N MET A 375 -58.59 4.88 4.57
CA MET A 375 -58.66 3.50 5.12
C MET A 375 -59.85 2.75 4.56
N LYS A 376 -61.02 3.39 4.54
CA LYS A 376 -62.24 2.81 3.98
C LYS A 376 -62.03 2.40 2.53
N MET A 377 -61.41 3.27 1.72
CA MET A 377 -61.08 2.96 0.33
C MET A 377 -60.12 1.76 0.23
N ALA A 378 -59.07 1.73 1.05
CA ALA A 378 -58.10 0.64 1.06
C ALA A 378 -58.76 -0.71 1.36
N VAL A 379 -59.57 -0.78 2.43
CA VAL A 379 -60.28 -2.01 2.82
C VAL A 379 -61.32 -2.44 1.78
N GLN A 380 -62.05 -1.49 1.18
CA GLN A 380 -63.00 -1.80 0.12
C GLN A 380 -62.32 -2.35 -1.14
N LYS A 381 -61.11 -1.86 -1.45
CA LYS A 381 -60.33 -2.29 -2.61
C LYS A 381 -59.72 -3.67 -2.40
N THR A 382 -59.17 -3.95 -1.22
CA THR A 382 -58.48 -5.20 -0.91
C THR A 382 -59.43 -6.31 -0.47
N GLY A 383 -60.55 -5.96 0.15
CA GLY A 383 -61.48 -6.92 0.77
C GLY A 383 -60.98 -7.53 2.08
N TYR A 384 -59.87 -7.03 2.64
CA TYR A 384 -59.28 -7.50 3.89
C TYR A 384 -58.63 -6.36 4.70
N LEU A 385 -58.40 -6.62 5.99
CA LEU A 385 -57.59 -5.78 6.88
C LEU A 385 -56.14 -6.26 6.91
N PRO A 386 -55.15 -5.35 6.99
CA PRO A 386 -53.75 -5.75 7.09
C PRO A 386 -53.41 -6.35 8.45
N TYR A 387 -52.29 -7.06 8.54
CA TYR A 387 -51.75 -7.50 9.83
C TYR A 387 -51.22 -6.31 10.64
N GLU A 388 -50.51 -5.37 10.00
CA GLU A 388 -49.96 -4.17 10.65
C GLU A 388 -50.29 -2.88 9.88
N ILE A 389 -50.57 -1.81 10.62
CA ILE A 389 -50.69 -0.44 10.10
C ILE A 389 -49.66 0.44 10.80
N VAL A 390 -48.81 1.11 10.02
CA VAL A 390 -47.79 2.03 10.52
C VAL A 390 -48.16 3.47 10.13
N THR A 391 -48.36 4.32 11.14
CA THR A 391 -48.77 5.73 10.94
C THR A 391 -48.05 6.69 11.90
N ASP A 392 -48.03 8.00 11.58
CA ASP A 392 -47.49 9.03 12.51
C ASP A 392 -48.60 9.47 13.46
N ARG A 393 -48.21 10.23 14.48
CA ARG A 393 -49.15 11.00 15.28
C ARG A 393 -49.66 12.20 14.48
N PHE A 394 -50.55 11.94 13.53
CA PHE A 394 -51.15 12.97 12.70
C PHE A 394 -52.16 13.83 13.49
N PRO A 395 -52.45 15.07 13.06
CA PRO A 395 -53.49 15.91 13.65
C PRO A 395 -54.85 15.21 13.66
N GLY A 396 -55.35 14.89 14.85
CA GLY A 396 -56.62 14.19 15.04
C GLY A 396 -56.53 12.69 15.31
N HIS A 397 -55.34 12.11 15.52
CA HIS A 397 -55.20 10.71 15.94
C HIS A 397 -55.86 10.41 17.30
N ASN A 398 -55.88 11.40 18.21
CA ASN A 398 -56.49 11.28 19.56
C ASN A 398 -57.96 11.71 19.62
N THR A 399 -58.65 11.80 18.47
CA THR A 399 -60.10 12.07 18.53
C THR A 399 -60.82 10.79 18.96
N PRO A 400 -61.91 10.89 19.76
CA PRO A 400 -62.65 9.71 20.21
C PRO A 400 -63.10 8.80 19.07
N GLN A 401 -63.36 9.35 17.88
CA GLN A 401 -63.74 8.55 16.71
C GLN A 401 -62.59 7.70 16.16
N MET A 402 -61.36 8.22 16.13
CA MET A 402 -60.19 7.47 15.66
C MET A 402 -59.73 6.45 16.67
N GLU A 403 -59.79 6.77 17.96
CA GLU A 403 -59.48 5.82 19.04
C GLU A 403 -60.45 4.63 19.02
N ASP A 404 -61.76 4.86 18.84
CA ASP A 404 -62.74 3.78 18.68
C ASP A 404 -62.51 2.97 17.39
N LEU A 405 -62.16 3.63 16.28
CA LEU A 405 -61.83 2.95 15.03
C LEU A 405 -60.61 2.02 15.20
N PHE A 406 -59.54 2.53 15.79
CA PHE A 406 -58.31 1.77 16.06
C PHE A 406 -58.56 0.62 17.03
N ALA A 407 -59.29 0.85 18.12
CA ALA A 407 -59.65 -0.21 19.07
C ALA A 407 -60.45 -1.34 18.40
N ARG A 408 -61.38 -1.00 17.48
CA ARG A 408 -62.12 -2.01 16.71
C ARG A 408 -61.25 -2.78 15.74
N MET A 409 -60.29 -2.12 15.08
CA MET A 409 -59.34 -2.78 14.19
C MET A 409 -58.40 -3.72 14.97
N GLU A 410 -57.93 -3.30 16.15
CA GLU A 410 -57.15 -4.15 17.05
C GLU A 410 -57.94 -5.36 17.54
N ALA A 411 -59.23 -5.19 17.86
CA ALA A 411 -60.11 -6.30 18.23
C ALA A 411 -60.30 -7.33 17.09
N LEU A 412 -60.13 -6.91 15.83
CA LEU A 412 -60.16 -7.77 14.64
C LEU A 412 -58.78 -8.37 14.30
N GLY A 413 -57.74 -8.07 15.08
CA GLY A 413 -56.40 -8.63 14.94
C GLY A 413 -55.40 -7.77 14.17
N VAL A 414 -55.70 -6.49 13.93
CA VAL A 414 -54.76 -5.55 13.28
C VAL A 414 -53.83 -4.93 14.33
N HIS A 415 -52.52 -4.92 14.10
CA HIS A 415 -51.56 -4.22 14.93
C HIS A 415 -51.35 -2.79 14.44
N ILE A 416 -51.49 -1.80 15.32
CA ILE A 416 -51.33 -0.40 14.96
C ILE A 416 -50.08 0.16 15.63
N GLU A 417 -49.15 0.64 14.82
CA GLU A 417 -47.88 1.20 15.28
C GLU A 417 -47.78 2.70 14.99
N PHE A 418 -47.59 3.50 16.06
CA PHE A 418 -47.28 4.92 15.95
C PHE A 418 -45.76 5.13 15.91
N ALA A 419 -45.21 5.30 14.72
CA ALA A 419 -43.78 5.47 14.53
C ALA A 419 -43.37 6.95 14.39
N HIS A 420 -42.56 7.44 15.33
CA HIS A 420 -41.90 8.76 15.25
C HIS A 420 -40.54 8.72 14.53
N ASP A 421 -39.97 7.54 14.32
CA ASP A 421 -38.69 7.39 13.61
C ASP A 421 -38.95 7.39 12.10
N ALA A 422 -38.37 8.37 11.39
CA ALA A 422 -38.47 8.52 9.93
C ALA A 422 -38.07 7.25 9.15
N ASN A 423 -37.32 6.35 9.78
CA ASN A 423 -36.91 5.09 9.19
C ASN A 423 -38.02 4.03 9.09
N ARG A 424 -39.11 4.14 9.86
CA ARG A 424 -40.20 3.15 9.87
C ARG A 424 -41.32 3.42 8.85
N LYS A 425 -41.27 4.55 8.13
CA LYS A 425 -42.21 4.92 7.04
C LYS A 425 -41.52 5.24 5.72
N ALA A 426 -40.33 4.69 5.56
CA ALA A 426 -39.47 5.05 4.44
C ALA A 426 -40.11 4.69 3.09
N GLY A 427 -41.06 3.77 3.02
CA GLY A 427 -41.74 3.37 1.79
C GLY A 427 -42.62 4.47 1.22
N VAL A 428 -43.61 4.93 2.00
CA VAL A 428 -44.54 5.99 1.59
C VAL A 428 -43.83 7.35 1.48
N GLU A 429 -42.94 7.69 2.40
CA GLU A 429 -42.20 8.96 2.33
C GLU A 429 -41.33 9.06 1.08
N ARG A 430 -40.68 7.96 0.66
CA ARG A 430 -39.89 7.93 -0.59
C ARG A 430 -40.80 8.04 -1.81
N PHE A 431 -41.95 7.38 -1.79
CA PHE A 431 -42.93 7.48 -2.86
C PHE A 431 -43.39 8.93 -3.07
N PHE A 432 -43.65 9.68 -2.00
CA PHE A 432 -44.00 11.10 -2.09
C PHE A 432 -42.88 11.99 -2.64
N ARG A 433 -41.60 11.60 -2.52
CA ARG A 433 -40.49 12.36 -3.13
C ARG A 433 -40.36 12.14 -4.64
N THR A 434 -40.95 11.07 -5.17
CA THR A 434 -40.97 10.76 -6.60
C THR A 434 -42.22 11.28 -7.32
N LEU A 435 -43.17 11.85 -6.58
CA LEU A 435 -44.31 12.64 -7.09
C LEU A 435 -43.90 14.10 -7.31
#